data_AF-A0A431LPM4-F1
#
_entry.id   AF-A0A431LPM4-F1
#
_cell.length_a   1.000
_cell.length_b   1.000
_cell.length_c   1.000
_cell.angle_alpha   90.00
_cell.angle_beta   90.00
_cell.angle_gamma   90.00
#
_symmetry.space_group_name_H-M   'P 1'
#
loop_
_entity.id
_entity.type
_entity.pdbx_description
1 polymer ?
#
loop_
_entity_poly.entity_id
_entity_poly.type
_entity_poly.pdbx_seq_one_letter_code
_entity_poly.pdbx_strand_id
1 'polypeptide(L)' 'MSTDTLRSASVREPSRRTVAQLIAAAQRDTDSVSIFMDGCTAGDTEAAIFVVKGPEEIAYLRAVCERQGLLSSKTVVG' A
#
# COMPACT_ATOMS: atom_id res chain seq x y z
N MET A 1 -4.35 24.15 -42.37
CA MET A 1 -5.33 24.26 -41.27
C MET A 1 -4.98 23.18 -40.26
N SER A 2 -4.30 23.58 -39.19
CA SER A 2 -3.91 22.76 -38.05
C SER A 2 -5.07 22.55 -37.09
N THR A 3 -4.79 21.77 -36.04
CA THR A 3 -5.58 21.49 -34.82
C THR A 3 -6.57 20.33 -34.98
N ASP A 4 -6.66 19.33 -34.13
CA ASP A 4 -6.14 19.18 -32.77
C ASP A 4 -6.08 17.67 -32.49
N THR A 5 -4.89 17.11 -32.30
CA THR A 5 -4.75 15.79 -31.70
C THR A 5 -4.92 16.02 -30.20
N LEU A 6 -6.17 16.00 -29.73
CA LEU A 6 -6.47 15.88 -28.32
C LEU A 6 -5.83 14.57 -27.85
N ARG A 7 -4.56 14.66 -27.45
CA ARG A 7 -3.96 13.80 -26.46
C ARG A 7 -4.94 13.88 -25.30
N SER A 8 -5.82 12.88 -25.20
CA SER A 8 -6.45 12.57 -23.93
C SER A 8 -5.31 12.50 -22.96
N ALA A 9 -5.16 13.56 -22.16
CA ALA A 9 -4.41 13.53 -20.94
C ALA A 9 -4.92 12.25 -20.30
N SER A 10 -4.03 11.26 -20.16
CA SER A 10 -4.31 10.10 -19.34
C SER A 10 -4.55 10.68 -17.96
N VAL A 11 -5.79 11.04 -17.67
CA VAL A 11 -6.30 11.17 -16.32
C VAL A 11 -6.01 9.80 -15.78
N ARG A 12 -4.85 9.68 -15.13
CA ARG A 12 -4.49 8.53 -14.32
C ARG A 12 -5.54 8.57 -13.24
N GLU A 13 -6.68 7.94 -13.52
CA GLU A 13 -7.63 7.55 -12.51
C GLU A 13 -6.77 6.99 -11.38
N PRO A 14 -6.77 7.61 -10.18
CA PRO A 14 -6.06 7.04 -9.05
C PRO A 14 -6.74 5.71 -8.82
N SER A 15 -6.17 4.64 -9.37
CA SER A 15 -6.78 3.33 -9.38
C SER A 15 -6.79 2.90 -7.94
N ARG A 16 -7.91 3.16 -7.26
CA ARG A 16 -8.11 2.89 -5.85
C ARG A 16 -8.09 1.38 -5.69
N ARG A 17 -6.90 0.83 -5.47
CA ARG A 17 -6.74 -0.62 -5.31
C ARG A 17 -7.47 -1.03 -4.05
N THR A 18 -8.27 -2.08 -4.15
CA THR A 18 -8.93 -2.64 -2.97
C THR A 18 -7.89 -3.38 -2.12
N VAL A 19 -8.18 -3.55 -0.83
CA VAL A 19 -7.30 -4.32 0.09
C VAL A 19 -7.02 -5.72 -0.47
N ALA A 20 -8.05 -6.38 -1.03
CA ALA A 20 -7.90 -7.69 -1.67
C ALA A 20 -6.92 -7.68 -2.86
N GLN A 21 -6.91 -6.63 -3.67
CA GLN A 21 -5.97 -6.49 -4.78
C GLN A 21 -4.53 -6.28 -4.29
N LEU A 22 -4.33 -5.53 -3.20
CA LEU A 22 -3.01 -5.34 -2.60
C LEU A 22 -2.48 -6.64 -1.98
N ILE A 23 -3.33 -7.41 -1.31
CA ILE A 23 -2.96 -8.72 -0.77
C ILE A 23 -2.61 -9.69 -1.90
N ALA A 24 -3.42 -9.75 -2.96
CA ALA A 24 -3.14 -10.61 -4.11
C ALA A 24 -1.86 -10.20 -4.85
N ALA A 25 -1.53 -8.90 -4.90
CA ALA A 25 -0.26 -8.42 -5.44
C ALA A 25 0.91 -8.85 -4.53
N ALA A 26 0.78 -8.63 -3.22
CA ALA A 26 1.82 -9.00 -2.25
C ALA A 26 2.12 -10.51 -2.25
N GLN A 27 1.11 -11.36 -2.47
CA GLN A 27 1.30 -12.82 -2.57
C GLN A 27 2.22 -13.25 -3.71
N ARG A 28 2.43 -12.40 -4.73
CA ARG A 28 3.36 -12.67 -5.83
C ARG A 28 4.81 -12.34 -5.47
N ASP A 29 5.02 -11.52 -4.44
CA ASP A 29 6.36 -11.16 -3.99
C ASP A 29 6.90 -12.25 -3.06
N THR A 30 8.18 -12.55 -3.20
CA THR A 30 8.89 -13.57 -2.40
C THR A 30 9.23 -13.10 -0.99
N ASP A 31 9.35 -11.79 -0.78
CA ASP A 31 9.72 -11.21 0.51
C ASP A 31 8.59 -11.32 1.53
N SER A 32 8.88 -11.46 2.82
CA SER A 32 7.82 -11.59 3.84
C SER A 32 6.97 -10.33 4.03
N VAL A 33 7.44 -9.16 3.57
CA VAL A 33 6.71 -7.88 3.65
C VAL A 33 6.74 -7.19 2.28
N SER A 34 5.57 -6.88 1.74
CA SER A 34 5.41 -6.05 0.53
C SER A 34 5.00 -4.63 0.93
N ILE A 35 5.57 -3.62 0.27
CA ILE A 35 5.31 -2.20 0.59
C ILE A 35 4.73 -1.51 -0.65
N PHE A 36 3.56 -0.91 -0.49
CA PHE A 36 2.89 -0.12 -1.54
C PHE A 36 2.87 1.34 -1.11
N MET A 37 3.65 2.18 -1.79
CA MET A 37 3.77 3.61 -1.50
C MET A 37 2.75 4.41 -2.32
N ASP A 38 2.13 5.41 -1.69
CA ASP A 38 1.31 6.42 -2.35
C ASP A 38 2.21 7.58 -2.81
N GLY A 39 2.97 7.34 -3.87
CA GLY A 39 3.96 8.28 -4.39
C GLY A 39 4.73 7.69 -5.57
N CYS A 40 5.27 8.57 -6.44
CA CYS A 40 6.16 8.14 -7.53
C CYS A 40 7.63 8.07 -7.10
N THR A 41 7.98 8.76 -6.00
CA THR A 41 9.34 8.80 -5.45
C THR A 41 9.30 8.69 -3.93
N ALA A 42 10.40 8.24 -3.32
CA ALA A 42 10.53 8.15 -1.85
C ALA A 42 10.43 9.52 -1.16
N GLY A 43 10.67 10.62 -1.89
CA GLY A 43 10.59 11.98 -1.36
C GLY A 43 9.17 12.55 -1.28
N ASP A 44 8.23 12.00 -2.06
CA ASP A 44 6.85 12.47 -2.13
C ASP A 44 5.84 11.50 -1.49
N THR A 45 6.34 10.42 -0.89
CA THR A 45 5.49 9.37 -0.31
C THR A 45 5.07 9.75 1.10
N GLU A 46 3.84 10.25 1.24
CA GLU A 46 3.25 10.61 2.54
C GLU A 46 2.58 9.41 3.24
N ALA A 47 2.24 8.37 2.48
CA ALA A 47 1.58 7.18 3.00
C ALA A 47 2.06 5.90 2.31
N ALA A 48 2.09 4.80 3.06
CA ALA A 48 2.40 3.48 2.52
C ALA A 48 1.56 2.40 3.20
N ILE A 49 1.26 1.34 2.45
CA ILE A 49 0.62 0.13 2.95
C ILE A 49 1.66 -0.98 3.02
N PHE A 50 1.89 -1.48 4.23
CA PHE A 50 2.71 -2.65 4.49
C PHE A 50 1.80 -3.88 4.52
N VAL A 51 2.05 -4.83 3.63
CA VAL A 51 1.36 -6.13 3.62
C VAL A 51 2.35 -7.18 4.12
N VAL A 52 2.10 -7.66 5.34
CA VAL A 52 2.90 -8.71 5.97
C VAL A 52 2.29 -10.07 5.67
N LYS A 53 3.12 -11.02 5.26
CA LYS A 53 2.73 -12.39 4.92
C LYS A 53 3.32 -13.34 5.94
N GLY A 54 2.53 -14.31 6.37
CA GLY A 54 2.93 -15.32 7.34
C GLY A 54 2.49 -14.99 8.77
N PRO A 55 1.99 -15.97 9.53
CA PRO A 55 1.44 -15.73 10.86
C PRO A 55 2.51 -15.29 11.87
N GLU A 56 3.73 -15.81 11.76
CA GLU A 56 4.84 -15.48 12.66
C GLU A 56 5.32 -14.05 12.43
N GLU A 57 5.45 -13.63 11.17
CA GLU A 57 5.87 -12.28 10.78
C GLU A 57 4.82 -11.24 11.17
N ILE A 58 3.53 -11.56 11.00
CA ILE A 58 2.42 -10.72 11.45
C ILE A 58 2.49 -10.53 12.97
N ALA A 59 2.65 -11.62 13.74
CA ALA A 59 2.72 -11.55 15.20
C ALA A 59 3.95 -10.75 15.65
N TYR A 60 5.10 -10.98 15.02
CA TYR A 60 6.33 -10.26 15.30
C TYR A 60 6.20 -8.76 15.03
N LEU A 61 5.76 -8.36 13.83
CA LEU A 61 5.65 -6.94 13.48
C LEU A 61 4.61 -6.24 14.35
N ARG A 62 3.49 -6.91 14.64
CA ARG A 62 2.50 -6.39 15.58
C ARG A 62 3.10 -6.11 16.95
N ALA A 63 3.84 -7.05 17.53
CA ALA A 63 4.50 -6.87 18.82
C ALA A 63 5.57 -5.77 18.80
N VAL A 64 6.26 -5.55 17.68
CA VAL A 64 7.16 -4.41 17.49
C VAL A 64 6.36 -3.10 17.51
N CYS A 65 5.30 -2.99 16.71
CA CYS A 65 4.49 -1.78 16.65
C CYS A 65 3.82 -1.44 17.99
N GLU A 66 3.36 -2.44 18.74
CA GLU A 66 2.81 -2.27 20.09
C GLU A 66 3.86 -1.71 21.06
N ARG A 67 5.08 -2.28 21.08
CA ARG A 67 6.18 -1.78 21.92
C ARG A 67 6.60 -0.35 21.59
N GLN A 68 6.46 0.05 20.33
CA GLN A 68 6.78 1.40 19.87
C GLN A 68 5.61 2.40 20.02
N GLY A 69 4.45 1.96 20.51
CA GLY A 69 3.26 2.81 20.66
C GLY A 69 2.66 3.24 19.32
N LEU A 70 2.92 2.50 18.23
CA LEU A 70 2.44 2.82 16.88
C LEU A 70 1.03 2.29 16.59
N LEU A 71 0.50 1.42 17.45
CA LEU A 71 -0.88 0.92 17.35
C LEU A 71 -1.78 1.66 18.32
N SER A 72 -2.84 2.28 17.80
CA SER A 72 -3.95 2.74 18.64
C SER A 72 -4.71 1.51 19.13
N SER A 73 -5.07 1.47 20.40
CA SER A 73 -5.89 0.43 21.04
C SER A 73 -7.34 0.32 20.52
N LYS A 74 -7.65 0.95 19.38
CA LYS A 74 -8.99 0.88 18.78
C LYS A 74 -9.13 -0.47 18.09
N THR A 75 -9.87 -1.36 18.73
CA THR A 75 -10.31 -2.63 18.16
C THR A 75 -10.93 -2.38 16.78
N VAL A 76 -10.34 -2.98 15.74
CA VAL A 76 -10.96 -3.01 14.41
C VAL A 76 -12.15 -3.95 14.51
N VAL A 77 -13.35 -3.39 14.63
CA VAL A 77 -14.60 -4.15 14.45
C VAL A 77 -14.82 -4.27 12.95
N GLY A 78 -14.59 -5.47 12.42
CA GLY A 78 -14.96 -5.87 11.06
C GLY A 78 -16.38 -6.40 11.04
#